data_AF-A0A6L6XA98-F1
#
_entry.id   AF-A0A6L6XA98-F1
#
_cell.length_a   1.000
_cell.length_b   1.000
_cell.length_c   1.000
_cell.angle_alpha   90.00
_cell.angle_beta   90.00
_cell.angle_gamma   90.00
#
_symmetry.space_group_name_H-M   'P 1'
#
loop_
_entity.id
_entity.type
_entity.pdbx_description
1 polymer ?
#
loop_
_entity_poly.entity_id
_entity_poly.type
_entity_poly.pdbx_seq_one_letter_code
_entity_poly.pdbx_strand_id
1 'polypeptide(L)'
;MNDPELQAGWAEDVKWGGFRALLTVDGGQAVLRSRHGTDLAPAFPDITDPALRQLPDATALDGELFTWEADGAGADRVRAVAEPVAPPRRRHTTDDDPPRTPLDRPHVLRLPC
;
A
#
# COMPACT_ATOMS: atom_id res chain seq x y z
N MET A 1 15.70 -23.61 12.87
CA MET A 1 15.67 -22.29 12.21
C MET A 1 17.05 -21.71 12.44
N ASN A 2 17.93 -21.82 11.46
CA ASN A 2 19.24 -21.17 11.52
C ASN A 2 18.98 -19.71 11.20
N ASP A 3 19.17 -18.85 12.18
CA ASP A 3 19.13 -17.40 12.00
C ASP A 3 20.56 -16.96 11.68
N PRO A 4 20.91 -16.72 10.41
CA PRO A 4 22.21 -16.14 10.11
C PRO A 4 22.19 -14.71 10.65
N GLU A 5 23.07 -14.38 11.61
CA GLU A 5 23.25 -13.00 12.05
C GLU A 5 23.32 -12.09 10.82
N LEU A 6 22.28 -11.26 10.65
CA LEU A 6 22.21 -10.34 9.53
C LEU A 6 23.40 -9.38 9.61
N GLN A 7 24.04 -9.15 8.49
CA GLN A 7 25.13 -8.18 8.42
C GLN A 7 24.60 -6.78 8.74
N ALA A 8 25.40 -5.96 9.42
CA ALA A 8 25.03 -4.59 9.73
C ALA A 8 24.62 -3.82 8.46
N GLY A 9 23.43 -3.20 8.49
CA GLY A 9 22.84 -2.52 7.33
C GLY A 9 21.90 -3.36 6.48
N TRP A 10 21.64 -4.62 6.85
CA TRP A 10 20.61 -5.46 6.25
C TRP A 10 19.41 -5.60 7.18
N ALA A 11 18.21 -5.59 6.59
CA ALA A 11 16.97 -5.96 7.26
C ALA A 11 16.36 -7.13 6.49
N GLU A 12 15.77 -8.08 7.22
CA GLU A 12 14.94 -9.12 6.65
C GLU A 12 13.47 -8.77 6.81
N ASP A 13 12.66 -9.19 5.83
CA ASP A 13 11.21 -9.08 5.89
C ASP A 13 10.60 -10.44 5.57
N VAL A 14 9.44 -10.72 6.16
CA VAL A 14 8.71 -11.94 5.87
C VAL A 14 8.15 -11.81 4.46
N LYS A 15 8.50 -12.76 3.60
CA LYS A 15 7.83 -12.90 2.31
C LYS A 15 6.42 -13.42 2.54
N TRP A 16 5.46 -12.50 2.63
CA TRP A 16 4.05 -12.84 2.66
C TRP A 16 3.61 -13.41 1.29
N GLY A 17 2.58 -14.25 1.31
CA GLY A 17 1.95 -14.82 0.12
C GLY A 17 0.81 -13.94 -0.38
N GLY A 18 0.97 -12.62 -0.33
CA GLY A 18 -0.11 -11.66 -0.53
C GLY A 18 -0.25 -11.12 -1.95
N PHE A 19 -1.05 -10.07 -2.09
CA PHE A 19 -1.25 -9.30 -3.29
C PHE A 19 -0.72 -7.87 -3.09
N ARG A 20 0.26 -7.45 -3.90
CA ARG A 20 0.89 -6.14 -3.74
C ARG A 20 -0.09 -5.00 -3.98
N ALA A 21 -0.15 -4.06 -3.04
CA ALA A 21 -0.97 -2.87 -3.11
C ALA A 21 -0.22 -1.62 -2.63
N LEU A 22 -0.58 -0.47 -3.20
CA LEU A 22 -0.12 0.84 -2.82
C LEU A 22 -1.27 1.61 -2.17
N LEU A 23 -1.07 2.09 -0.95
CA LEU A 23 -2.01 2.93 -0.22
C LEU A 23 -1.43 4.34 -0.12
N THR A 24 -2.22 5.35 -0.49
CA THR A 24 -1.85 6.76 -0.28
C THR A 24 -2.94 7.47 0.50
N VAL A 25 -2.55 8.29 1.48
CA VAL A 25 -3.42 9.23 2.19
C VAL A 25 -2.94 10.64 1.86
N ASP A 26 -3.78 11.40 1.17
CA ASP A 26 -3.46 12.76 0.73
C ASP A 26 -4.74 13.58 0.52
N GLY A 27 -4.73 14.85 0.92
CA GLY A 27 -5.89 15.74 0.80
C GLY A 27 -7.15 15.21 1.51
N GLY A 28 -6.99 14.45 2.59
CA GLY A 28 -8.11 13.80 3.28
C GLY A 28 -8.79 12.69 2.47
N GLN A 29 -8.08 12.07 1.53
CA GLN A 29 -8.54 10.93 0.76
C GLN A 29 -7.57 9.74 0.92
N ALA A 30 -8.11 8.54 1.10
CA ALA A 30 -7.34 7.31 1.06
C ALA A 30 -7.58 6.59 -0.28
N VAL A 31 -6.50 6.29 -0.99
CA VAL A 31 -6.54 5.60 -2.29
C VAL A 31 -5.75 4.30 -2.18
N LEU A 32 -6.38 3.19 -2.56
CA LEU A 32 -5.77 1.86 -2.55
C LEU A 32 -5.71 1.30 -3.97
N ARG A 33 -4.51 0.95 -4.45
CA ARG A 33 -4.31 0.49 -5.82
C ARG A 33 -3.51 -0.79 -5.91
N SER A 34 -3.84 -1.64 -6.88
CA SER A 34 -2.99 -2.77 -7.26
C SER A 34 -1.67 -2.30 -7.86
N ARG A 35 -0.70 -3.22 -7.97
CA ARG A 35 0.53 -2.99 -8.76
C ARG A 35 0.29 -2.54 -10.20
N HIS A 36 -0.88 -2.82 -10.76
CA HIS A 36 -1.27 -2.48 -12.14
C HIS A 36 -2.18 -1.25 -12.20
N GLY A 37 -2.47 -0.61 -11.07
CA GLY A 37 -3.29 0.59 -11.00
C GLY A 37 -4.80 0.34 -10.91
N THR A 38 -5.23 -0.91 -10.71
CA THR A 38 -6.64 -1.25 -10.40
C THR A 38 -7.02 -0.54 -9.11
N ASP A 39 -8.15 0.16 -9.11
CA ASP A 39 -8.71 0.74 -7.88
C ASP A 39 -9.29 -0.39 -7.01
N LEU A 40 -8.70 -0.56 -5.83
CA LEU A 40 -9.09 -1.57 -4.86
C LEU A 40 -9.94 -0.97 -3.72
N ALA A 41 -10.01 0.36 -3.59
CA ALA A 41 -10.70 1.02 -2.47
C ALA A 41 -12.17 0.57 -2.29
N PRO A 42 -12.98 0.42 -3.36
CA PRO A 42 -14.38 -0.02 -3.20
C PRO A 42 -14.53 -1.42 -2.59
N ALA A 43 -13.53 -2.29 -2.77
CA ALA A 43 -13.58 -3.66 -2.29
C ALA A 43 -12.99 -3.82 -0.88
N PHE A 44 -12.21 -2.84 -0.41
CA PHE A 44 -11.50 -2.87 0.87
C PHE A 44 -11.70 -1.58 1.68
N PRO A 45 -12.95 -1.18 1.98
CA PRO A 45 -13.22 0.00 2.82
C PRO A 45 -12.67 -0.16 4.25
N ASP A 46 -12.57 -1.41 4.71
CA ASP A 46 -11.91 -1.81 5.95
C ASP A 46 -10.41 -1.53 5.99
N ILE A 47 -9.78 -1.24 4.84
CA ILE A 47 -8.40 -0.75 4.76
C ILE A 47 -8.36 0.77 4.61
N THR A 48 -9.18 1.35 3.73
CA THR A 48 -9.12 2.80 3.44
C THR A 48 -9.67 3.66 4.56
N ASP A 49 -10.74 3.24 5.23
CA ASP A 49 -11.35 4.05 6.29
C ASP A 49 -10.43 4.16 7.53
N PRO A 50 -9.80 3.08 8.02
CA PRO A 50 -8.80 3.20 9.08
C PRO A 50 -7.58 3.99 8.64
N ALA A 51 -7.11 3.81 7.40
CA ALA A 51 -5.97 4.56 6.86
C ALA A 51 -6.21 6.06 6.95
N LEU A 52 -7.39 6.53 6.50
CA LEU A 52 -7.75 7.94 6.55
C LEU A 52 -7.84 8.49 7.98
N ARG A 53 -8.22 7.66 8.95
CA ARG A 53 -8.32 8.08 10.37
C ARG A 53 -7.00 8.05 11.12
N GLN A 54 -6.07 7.18 10.72
CA GLN A 54 -4.90 6.84 11.54
C GLN A 54 -3.57 7.30 10.93
N LEU A 55 -3.49 7.40 9.60
CA LEU A 55 -2.26 7.82 8.95
C LEU A 55 -2.24 9.35 8.82
N PRO A 56 -1.06 9.99 8.96
CA PRO A 56 -0.90 11.38 8.62
C PRO A 56 -1.25 11.64 7.15
N ASP A 57 -1.69 12.86 6.86
CA ASP A 57 -1.82 13.32 5.47
C ASP A 57 -0.45 13.32 4.78
N ALA A 58 -0.45 13.17 3.45
CA ALA A 58 0.75 12.95 2.62
C ALA A 58 1.55 11.67 2.99
N THR A 59 0.86 10.59 3.35
CA THR A 59 1.46 9.27 3.61
C THR A 59 1.32 8.34 2.39
N ALA A 60 2.37 7.58 2.08
CA ALA A 60 2.32 6.49 1.11
C ALA A 60 2.91 5.20 1.71
N LEU A 61 2.18 4.08 1.57
CA LEU A 61 2.61 2.75 1.99
C LEU A 61 2.61 1.81 0.78
N ASP A 62 3.67 1.00 0.68
CA ASP A 62 3.78 -0.13 -0.26
C ASP A 62 3.86 -1.41 0.56
N GLY A 63 3.03 -2.39 0.23
CA GLY A 63 2.96 -3.62 0.99
C GLY A 63 2.11 -4.68 0.33
N GLU A 64 1.87 -5.75 1.07
CA GLU A 64 1.07 -6.88 0.62
C GLU A 64 -0.27 -6.93 1.36
N LEU A 65 -1.37 -7.00 0.59
CA LEU A 65 -2.69 -7.33 1.09
C LEU A 65 -2.87 -8.84 1.08
N PHE A 66 -3.29 -9.40 2.20
CA PHE A 66 -3.67 -10.80 2.33
C PHE A 66 -4.88 -10.90 3.25
N THR A 67 -5.67 -11.94 3.07
CA THR A 67 -6.72 -12.35 4.00
C THR A 67 -6.13 -13.32 4.99
N TRP A 68 -6.57 -13.23 6.25
CA TRP A 68 -6.23 -14.19 7.28
C TRP A 68 -7.43 -15.09 7.52
N GLU A 69 -7.31 -16.35 7.10
CA GLU A 69 -8.34 -17.38 7.27
C GLU A 69 -7.91 -18.41 8.33
N ALA A 70 -8.81 -19.34 8.69
CA ALA A 70 -8.55 -20.34 9.73
C ALA A 70 -7.34 -21.25 9.43
N ASP A 71 -6.98 -21.40 8.15
CA ASP A 71 -5.86 -22.19 7.65
C ASP A 71 -4.59 -21.37 7.34
N GLY A 72 -4.64 -20.03 7.50
CA GLY A 72 -3.47 -19.14 7.40
C GLY A 72 -3.70 -17.90 6.52
N ALA A 73 -2.59 -17.26 6.16
CA ALA A 73 -2.60 -16.10 5.26
C ALA A 73 -2.74 -16.52 3.79
N GLY A 74 -3.62 -15.85 3.05
CA GLY A 74 -3.84 -16.09 1.62
C GLY A 74 -4.19 -14.82 0.84
N ALA A 75 -4.21 -14.89 -0.49
CA ALA A 75 -4.45 -13.73 -1.36
C ALA A 75 -5.64 -13.90 -2.31
N ASP A 76 -6.36 -15.02 -2.26
CA ASP A 76 -7.32 -15.41 -3.30
C ASP A 76 -8.47 -14.41 -3.43
N ARG A 77 -9.00 -13.90 -2.31
CA ARG A 77 -10.02 -12.86 -2.32
C ARG A 77 -9.50 -11.58 -2.96
N VAL A 78 -8.27 -11.16 -2.62
CA VAL A 78 -7.66 -9.94 -3.16
C VAL A 78 -7.41 -10.09 -4.66
N ARG A 79 -6.90 -11.25 -5.07
CA ARG A 79 -6.67 -11.61 -6.46
C ARG A 79 -7.95 -11.60 -7.28
N ALA A 80 -9.03 -12.20 -6.78
CA ALA A 80 -10.32 -12.24 -7.46
C ALA A 80 -10.88 -10.84 -7.76
N VAL A 81 -10.66 -9.88 -6.86
CA VAL A 81 -11.05 -8.47 -7.07
C VAL A 81 -10.11 -7.78 -8.06
N ALA A 82 -8.82 -8.08 -7.99
CA ALA A 82 -7.81 -7.39 -8.79
C ALA A 82 -7.71 -7.87 -10.25
N GLU A 83 -8.17 -9.10 -10.55
CA GLU A 83 -7.92 -9.78 -11.83
C GLU A 83 -8.97 -9.58 -12.96
N PRO A 84 -10.14 -8.93 -12.77
CA PRO A 84 -10.82 -8.37 -13.93
C PRO A 84 -11.53 -7.02 -13.68
N VAL A 85 -10.78 -5.93 -13.75
CA VAL A 85 -11.31 -4.60 -14.08
C VAL A 85 -10.40 -3.99 -15.13
N ALA A 86 -10.92 -3.76 -16.35
CA ALA A 86 -10.26 -2.91 -17.33
C ALA A 86 -9.87 -1.61 -16.64
N PRO A 87 -8.63 -1.10 -16.80
CA PRO A 87 -8.16 0.02 -16.01
C PRO A 87 -9.19 1.17 -16.12
N PRO A 88 -9.66 1.76 -15.01
CA PRO A 88 -10.45 2.97 -15.13
C PRO A 88 -9.64 3.96 -15.99
N ARG A 89 -10.30 4.60 -16.97
CA ARG A 89 -9.67 5.63 -17.79
C ARG A 89 -8.88 6.54 -16.85
N ARG A 90 -7.57 6.69 -17.10
CA ARG A 90 -6.68 7.57 -16.32
C ARG A 90 -7.40 8.90 -16.10
N ARG A 91 -7.90 9.14 -14.89
CA ARG A 91 -8.07 10.51 -14.43
C ARG A 91 -6.67 10.95 -14.03
N HIS A 92 -6.02 11.64 -14.95
CA HIS A 92 -4.97 12.56 -14.58
C HIS A 92 -5.64 13.60 -13.68
N THR A 93 -5.53 13.47 -12.36
CA THR A 93 -5.66 14.60 -11.45
C THR A 93 -4.36 15.38 -11.57
N THR A 94 -4.17 16.06 -12.69
CA THR A 94 -3.08 17.04 -12.87
C THR A 94 -3.61 18.47 -12.95
N ASP A 95 -4.92 18.67 -12.78
CA ASP A 95 -5.52 20.01 -12.89
C ASP A 95 -6.07 20.55 -11.56
N ASP A 96 -6.22 19.70 -10.54
CA ASP A 96 -6.63 20.10 -9.17
C ASP A 96 -5.58 19.74 -8.10
N ASP A 97 -4.39 19.30 -8.51
CA ASP A 97 -3.24 19.14 -7.59
C ASP A 97 -2.72 20.56 -7.31
N PRO A 98 -2.89 21.14 -6.10
CA PRO A 98 -2.19 22.38 -5.78
C PRO A 98 -0.69 22.14 -6.02
N PRO A 99 0.09 23.16 -6.45
CA PRO A 99 1.51 22.97 -6.72
C PRO A 99 2.12 22.23 -5.54
N ARG A 100 2.62 21.01 -5.78
CA ARG A 100 3.20 20.18 -4.72
C ARG A 100 4.21 21.07 -4.02
N THR A 101 3.90 21.44 -2.77
CA THR A 101 4.93 22.03 -1.92
C THR A 101 6.05 21.00 -1.94
N PRO A 102 7.29 21.37 -2.28
CA PRO A 102 8.38 20.42 -2.24
C PRO A 102 8.29 19.69 -0.91
N LEU A 103 8.05 18.37 -0.95
CA LEU A 103 8.20 17.56 0.25
C LEU A 103 9.57 17.94 0.77
N ASP A 104 9.60 18.51 1.96
CA ASP A 104 10.83 18.98 2.57
C ASP A 104 11.66 17.75 2.91
N ARG A 105 12.33 17.24 1.87
CA ARG A 105 12.98 15.93 1.78
C ARG A 105 12.00 14.75 1.96
N PRO A 106 12.19 13.62 1.27
CA PRO A 106 11.58 12.39 1.76
C PRO A 106 12.12 12.18 3.18
N HIS A 107 11.24 12.13 4.18
CA HIS A 107 11.55 11.42 5.41
C HIS A 107 11.68 9.94 5.03
N VAL A 108 12.81 9.60 4.40
CA VAL A 108 13.31 8.23 4.44
C VAL A 108 13.50 7.99 5.93
N LEU A 109 12.56 7.27 6.53
CA LEU A 109 12.75 6.73 7.86
C LEU A 109 13.97 5.82 7.75
N ARG A 110 15.15 6.37 8.03
CA ARG A 110 16.35 5.58 8.23
C ARG A 110 16.10 4.82 9.51
N LEU A 111 15.62 3.59 9.38
CA LEU A 111 15.68 2.62 10.45
C LEU A 111 17.18 2.53 10.84
N PRO A 112 17.55 2.83 12.10
CA PRO A 112 18.92 2.60 12.54
C PRO A 112 19.21 1.11 12.42
N CYS A 113 20.36 0.81 11.81
CA CYS A 113 20.94 -0.52 11.73
C CYS A 113 21.16 -1.13 13.12
#